data_AF-A0A4Q9HQV8-F1
#
_entry.id   AF-A0A4Q9HQV8-F1
#
_cell.length_a   1.000
_cell.length_b   1.000
_cell.length_c   1.000
_cell.angle_alpha   90.00
_cell.angle_beta   90.00
_cell.angle_gamma   90.00
#
_symmetry.space_group_name_H-M   'P 1'
#
loop_
_entity.id
_entity.type
_entity.pdbx_description
1 polymer ?
#
loop_
_entity_poly.entity_id
_entity_poly.type
_entity_poly.pdbx_seq_one_letter_code
_entity_poly.pdbx_strand_id
1 'polypeptide(L)'
;MTLKDARTPESAADGTGERIGWHKGYLAGSRPDLRVPVRRVHLTNGKDVTLYDTSGPYTDPQIETDVRRGLAPLRENWIIARGDTEEYAGRPPRPEDDGLKHTSPRGGLKNLDAVFPGRPRQPRRGRHGAAVSQLAYAQRGEITTEMEYVALRENVRPEFVRDEIAAGRAVLPANVNHPEIEPMIIGKNFLVKVNANIGNSAVTSSIEEEVDKMTWATRWGADTVMDLSTGRNIHTTREWVLRNSPVPIGTVPLYQALEKVDGKAEELTWEIYKDTVIEQAEQGVDYMTVHAGVLLRYVPLTARRKTGIVSRGGSIMAAWCLAHHKESFLYTHFEELSEILAAYDVTYSLGDGLRPGSIADANDEAQFAELRTLGELNTIAKRHGVQTMIEGPGHVPMHKIKENIDLQQEICEEAPFYTLGPLTTDIAPAYDHITSGIGAAMIAWWGTAMLCYVTPKEHLGLPDRDDVKTGVITYKIAAHAADLAKGHPGAQDWDDALSDARFEFRWEDQFNLALDPDTARSFHDQTLPAEPAKTAHFCSMCGPKFCSMKISQDIRREHGGDLAIDPEAGMAEKSKEFAAAGNRVYLPIAD
;
A
#
# COMPACT_ATOMS: atom_id res chain seq x y z
N MET A 1 -15.80 7.33 12.19
CA MET A 1 -15.19 8.22 13.21
C MET A 1 -16.07 9.43 13.53
N THR A 2 -16.07 9.90 14.79
CA THR A 2 -16.36 11.34 15.04
C THR A 2 -15.10 12.13 14.67
N LEU A 3 -15.24 13.36 14.17
CA LEU A 3 -14.16 14.28 13.76
C LEU A 3 -12.99 14.48 14.77
N LYS A 4 -13.04 13.88 15.96
CA LYS A 4 -11.99 13.94 16.99
C LYS A 4 -10.81 13.00 16.74
N ASP A 5 -11.01 11.81 16.17
CA ASP A 5 -9.93 10.80 16.03
C ASP A 5 -9.03 11.05 14.81
N ALA A 6 -9.48 11.87 13.86
CA ALA A 6 -8.75 12.19 12.63
C ALA A 6 -7.74 13.34 12.80
N ARG A 7 -7.86 14.16 13.85
CA ARG A 7 -7.04 15.36 14.02
C ARG A 7 -5.61 15.00 14.43
N THR A 8 -4.64 15.70 13.85
CA THR A 8 -3.34 15.92 14.48
C THR A 8 -3.58 16.37 15.91
N PRO A 9 -2.88 15.85 16.94
CA PRO A 9 -2.90 16.48 18.25
C PRO A 9 -2.64 17.97 18.06
N GLU A 10 -3.47 18.85 18.64
CA GLU A 10 -3.08 20.27 18.73
C GLU A 10 -1.68 20.26 19.35
N SER A 11 -0.68 20.79 18.62
CA SER A 11 0.67 20.92 19.15
C SER A 11 0.51 21.66 20.47
N ALA A 12 0.78 20.99 21.59
CA ALA A 12 0.89 21.67 22.85
C ALA A 12 1.97 22.71 22.66
N ALA A 13 1.55 23.98 22.53
CA ALA A 13 2.44 25.09 22.73
C ALA A 13 2.77 25.05 24.22
N ASP A 14 3.75 24.23 24.60
CA ASP A 14 4.48 24.50 25.81
C ASP A 14 4.92 25.97 25.70
N GLY A 15 4.70 26.75 26.76
CA GLY A 15 4.80 28.22 26.77
C GLY A 15 6.17 28.81 26.39
N THR A 16 7.05 28.01 25.79
CA THR A 16 8.37 28.28 25.23
C THR A 16 8.37 28.55 23.72
N GLY A 17 7.28 28.24 22.99
CA GLY A 17 7.18 28.49 21.54
C GLY A 17 7.80 27.41 20.64
N GLU A 18 8.26 26.29 21.20
CA GLU A 18 8.71 25.12 20.45
C GLU A 18 7.52 24.19 20.13
N ARG A 19 7.37 23.81 18.84
CA ARG A 19 6.33 22.86 18.41
C ARG A 19 6.86 21.45 18.60
N ILE A 20 6.43 20.72 19.62
CA ILE A 20 6.72 19.29 19.78
C ILE A 20 5.61 18.47 19.11
N GLY A 21 5.96 17.36 18.46
CA GLY A 21 5.01 16.46 17.80
C GLY A 21 5.19 16.42 16.28
N TRP A 22 4.11 16.21 15.55
CA TRP A 22 4.11 16.24 14.09
C TRP A 22 2.91 17.03 13.55
N HIS A 23 3.02 17.51 12.32
CA HIS A 23 1.89 18.10 11.61
C HIS A 23 1.90 17.73 10.11
N LYS A 24 0.75 17.88 9.45
CA LYS A 24 0.66 17.84 7.99
C LYS A 24 1.38 19.04 7.39
N GLY A 25 2.43 18.79 6.63
CA GLY A 25 3.14 19.77 5.81
C GLY A 25 2.91 19.52 4.32
N TYR A 26 3.38 20.45 3.48
CA TYR A 26 3.31 20.31 2.03
C TYR A 26 4.60 20.79 1.36
N LEU A 27 5.04 20.08 0.33
CA LEU A 27 6.05 20.53 -0.62
C LEU A 27 5.34 21.23 -1.78
N ALA A 28 5.86 22.39 -2.20
CA ALA A 28 5.30 23.15 -3.32
C ALA A 28 5.98 22.73 -4.62
N GLY A 29 5.19 22.50 -5.68
CA GLY A 29 5.70 22.29 -7.03
C GLY A 29 5.76 23.55 -7.88
N SER A 30 5.90 23.36 -9.19
CA SER A 30 5.98 24.41 -10.21
C SER A 30 4.74 25.30 -10.30
N ARG A 31 3.61 24.84 -9.75
CA ARG A 31 2.31 25.50 -9.79
C ARG A 31 1.68 25.61 -8.39
N PRO A 32 0.88 26.66 -8.11
CA PRO A 32 0.34 26.92 -6.78
C PRO A 32 -0.59 25.81 -6.23
N ASP A 33 -1.28 25.10 -7.12
CA ASP A 33 -2.19 24.00 -6.81
C ASP A 33 -1.49 22.63 -6.71
N LEU A 34 -0.19 22.55 -7.01
CA LEU A 34 0.61 21.35 -6.82
C LEU A 34 1.27 21.40 -5.43
N ARG A 35 0.58 20.79 -4.46
CA ARG A 35 1.04 20.66 -3.08
C ARG A 35 1.10 19.19 -2.69
N VAL A 36 2.31 18.68 -2.45
CA VAL A 36 2.56 17.28 -2.10
C VAL A 36 2.59 17.12 -0.58
N PRO A 37 1.72 16.30 0.03
CA PRO A 37 1.62 16.15 1.47
C PRO A 37 2.83 15.40 2.04
N VAL A 38 3.26 15.84 3.21
CA VAL A 38 4.29 15.19 4.01
C VAL A 38 3.92 15.30 5.48
N ARG A 39 4.42 14.38 6.31
CA ARG A 39 4.37 14.50 7.76
C ARG A 39 5.67 15.13 8.25
N ARG A 40 5.60 16.33 8.84
CA ARG A 40 6.76 16.99 9.45
C ARG A 40 6.78 16.69 10.93
N VAL A 41 7.80 15.95 11.38
CA VAL A 41 8.05 15.62 12.78
C VAL A 41 9.06 16.60 13.35
N HIS A 42 8.65 17.35 14.37
CA HIS A 42 9.48 18.33 15.05
C HIS A 42 10.16 17.70 16.25
N LEU A 43 11.49 17.77 16.28
CA LEU A 43 12.29 17.17 17.34
C LEU A 43 12.66 18.21 18.39
N THR A 44 12.75 17.80 19.66
CA THR A 44 13.15 18.65 20.79
C THR A 44 14.57 19.22 20.69
N ASN A 45 15.38 18.75 19.73
CA ASN A 45 16.71 19.31 19.44
C ASN A 45 16.69 20.44 18.37
N GLY A 46 15.51 20.90 17.97
CA GLY A 46 15.32 21.95 16.96
C GLY A 46 15.49 21.49 15.51
N LYS A 47 15.66 20.19 15.25
CA LYS A 47 15.66 19.60 13.91
C LYS A 47 14.27 19.09 13.53
N ASP A 48 14.06 18.90 12.22
CA ASP A 48 12.83 18.33 11.67
C ASP A 48 13.13 17.09 10.83
N VAL A 49 12.22 16.10 10.87
CA VAL A 49 12.21 14.95 9.95
C VAL A 49 10.96 15.04 9.08
N THR A 50 11.14 14.94 7.77
CA THR A 50 10.03 14.92 6.80
C THR A 50 9.78 13.49 6.37
N LEU A 51 8.57 13.00 6.60
CA LEU A 51 8.16 11.63 6.32
C LEU A 51 7.06 11.61 5.25
N TYR A 52 7.03 10.52 4.49
CA TYR A 52 5.96 10.24 3.53
C TYR A 52 4.62 10.12 4.27
N ASP A 53 3.54 10.61 3.65
CA ASP A 53 2.21 10.64 4.27
C ASP A 53 1.12 10.34 3.24
N THR A 54 0.29 9.33 3.52
CA THR A 54 -0.81 8.88 2.67
C THR A 54 -2.18 9.14 3.29
N SER A 55 -2.23 9.75 4.47
CA SER A 55 -3.47 9.97 5.23
C SER A 55 -4.39 11.02 4.63
N GLY A 56 -3.95 11.71 3.58
CA GLY A 56 -4.72 12.71 2.84
C GLY A 56 -5.19 13.89 3.69
N PRO A 57 -6.26 14.57 3.26
CA PRO A 57 -6.81 15.73 3.97
C PRO A 57 -7.35 15.43 5.38
N TYR A 58 -7.59 14.17 5.73
CA TYR A 58 -8.18 13.78 7.01
C TYR A 58 -7.34 14.15 8.23
N THR A 59 -6.01 14.25 8.05
CA THR A 59 -5.08 14.63 9.11
C THR A 59 -4.56 16.07 8.95
N ASP A 60 -5.11 16.86 8.02
CA ASP A 60 -4.82 18.28 7.95
C ASP A 60 -5.84 19.06 8.81
N PRO A 61 -5.43 19.68 9.94
CA PRO A 61 -6.34 20.45 10.77
C PRO A 61 -6.89 21.71 10.07
N GLN A 62 -6.30 22.13 8.95
CA GLN A 62 -6.76 23.28 8.15
C GLN A 62 -7.87 22.91 7.16
N ILE A 63 -8.15 21.61 6.96
CA ILE A 63 -9.15 21.14 5.99
C ILE A 63 -10.33 20.51 6.73
N GLU A 64 -11.52 21.05 6.52
CA GLU A 64 -12.75 20.43 7.00
C GLU A 64 -13.21 19.35 6.02
N THR A 65 -13.13 18.08 6.45
CA THR A 65 -13.59 16.92 5.68
C THR A 65 -15.02 16.53 6.05
N ASP A 66 -15.87 16.31 5.03
CA ASP A 66 -17.22 15.76 5.19
C ASP A 66 -17.40 14.61 4.18
N VAL A 67 -17.61 13.40 4.69
CA VAL A 67 -17.73 12.19 3.87
C VAL A 67 -18.92 12.22 2.92
N ARG A 68 -19.96 13.02 3.20
CA ARG A 68 -21.13 13.20 2.32
C ARG A 68 -20.85 14.15 1.16
N ARG A 69 -19.87 15.04 1.32
CA ARG A 69 -19.42 15.94 0.25
C ARG A 69 -18.35 15.29 -0.62
N GLY A 70 -17.56 14.40 -0.04
CA GLY A 70 -16.34 13.85 -0.65
C GLY A 70 -15.15 14.80 -0.48
N LEU A 71 -13.98 14.32 -0.89
CA LEU A 71 -12.74 15.11 -0.92
C LEU A 71 -12.76 16.13 -2.05
N ALA A 72 -11.90 17.14 -1.93
CA ALA A 72 -11.72 18.11 -3.00
C ALA A 72 -11.07 17.43 -4.22
N PRO A 73 -11.55 17.68 -5.45
CA PRO A 73 -11.04 17.04 -6.66
C PRO A 73 -9.72 17.69 -7.12
N LEU A 74 -8.65 17.44 -6.36
CA LEU A 74 -7.31 18.03 -6.50
C LEU A 74 -6.79 18.07 -7.95
N ARG A 75 -6.98 16.99 -8.72
CA ARG A 75 -6.45 16.85 -10.08
C ARG A 75 -7.36 17.37 -11.18
N GLU A 76 -8.60 17.80 -10.87
CA GLU A 76 -9.61 18.13 -11.88
C GLU A 76 -9.11 19.18 -12.88
N ASN A 77 -8.49 20.25 -12.40
CA ASN A 77 -7.93 21.30 -13.26
C ASN A 77 -6.75 20.81 -14.10
N TRP A 78 -5.97 19.83 -13.62
CA TRP A 78 -4.85 19.26 -14.36
C TRP A 78 -5.35 18.43 -15.53
N ILE A 79 -6.37 17.62 -15.29
CA ILE A 79 -7.05 16.80 -16.30
C ILE A 79 -7.71 17.68 -17.36
N ILE A 80 -8.41 18.74 -16.96
CA ILE A 80 -9.07 19.67 -17.89
C ILE A 80 -8.03 20.43 -18.74
N ALA A 81 -6.95 20.91 -18.12
CA ALA A 81 -5.95 21.72 -18.79
C ALA A 81 -5.17 20.99 -19.90
N ARG A 82 -5.09 19.64 -19.85
CA ARG A 82 -4.47 18.83 -20.91
C ARG A 82 -5.24 18.90 -22.23
N GLY A 83 -6.56 19.09 -22.19
CA GLY A 83 -7.39 19.30 -23.39
C GLY A 83 -7.65 18.05 -24.26
N ASP A 84 -7.29 16.87 -23.76
CA ASP A 84 -7.36 15.58 -24.45
C ASP A 84 -8.51 14.67 -23.97
N THR A 85 -9.23 15.07 -22.91
CA THR A 85 -10.45 14.40 -22.43
C THR A 85 -11.72 15.15 -22.81
N GLU A 86 -12.84 14.42 -22.86
CA GLU A 86 -14.19 14.94 -23.04
C GLU A 86 -15.14 14.35 -21.99
N GLU A 87 -16.10 15.16 -21.52
CA GLU A 87 -17.24 14.68 -20.74
C GLU A 87 -18.27 14.04 -21.67
N TYR A 88 -18.92 12.97 -21.21
CA TYR A 88 -20.01 12.33 -21.93
C TYR A 88 -21.08 11.82 -20.96
N ALA A 89 -22.19 11.32 -21.49
CA ALA A 89 -23.37 10.97 -20.68
C ALA A 89 -23.11 9.82 -19.67
N GLY A 90 -22.12 8.97 -19.91
CA GLY A 90 -21.88 7.77 -19.10
C GLY A 90 -22.95 6.69 -19.26
N ARG A 91 -22.72 5.57 -18.59
CA ARG A 91 -23.68 4.50 -18.40
C ARG A 91 -24.54 4.79 -17.16
N PRO A 92 -25.88 4.72 -17.24
CA PRO A 92 -26.72 4.86 -16.06
C PRO A 92 -26.55 3.66 -15.12
N PRO A 93 -26.55 3.85 -13.78
CA PRO A 93 -26.60 2.75 -12.82
C PRO A 93 -27.84 1.86 -13.02
N ARG A 94 -27.67 0.55 -12.83
CA ARG A 94 -28.72 -0.47 -12.96
C ARG A 94 -28.87 -1.26 -11.65
N PRO A 95 -30.05 -1.82 -11.34
CA PRO A 95 -30.26 -2.57 -10.09
C PRO A 95 -29.26 -3.71 -9.87
N GLU A 96 -28.84 -4.39 -10.92
CA GLU A 96 -27.86 -5.48 -10.89
C GLU A 96 -26.46 -5.03 -10.44
N ASP A 97 -26.13 -3.75 -10.55
CA ASP A 97 -24.83 -3.20 -10.12
C ASP A 97 -24.65 -3.28 -8.59
N ASP A 98 -25.77 -3.27 -7.87
CA ASP A 98 -25.85 -3.41 -6.41
C ASP A 98 -26.41 -4.79 -5.99
N GLY A 99 -26.43 -5.78 -6.90
CA GLY A 99 -26.89 -7.13 -6.61
C GLY A 99 -28.38 -7.23 -6.31
N LEU A 100 -29.19 -6.29 -6.82
CA LEU A 100 -30.65 -6.29 -6.66
C LEU A 100 -31.33 -6.97 -7.87
N LYS A 101 -32.22 -7.94 -7.59
CA LYS A 101 -33.05 -8.56 -8.63
C LYS A 101 -34.17 -7.63 -9.07
N HIS A 102 -34.55 -7.67 -10.35
CA HIS A 102 -35.75 -6.97 -10.87
C HIS A 102 -37.05 -7.31 -10.13
N THR A 103 -37.10 -8.44 -9.41
CA THR A 103 -38.30 -8.97 -8.73
C THR A 103 -38.29 -8.86 -7.20
N SER A 104 -37.19 -8.37 -6.59
CA SER A 104 -37.13 -8.26 -5.13
C SER A 104 -37.86 -7.00 -4.65
N PRO A 105 -38.66 -7.06 -3.55
CA PRO A 105 -39.12 -5.86 -2.87
C PRO A 105 -37.91 -5.00 -2.52
N ARG A 106 -38.03 -3.67 -2.57
CA ARG A 106 -37.00 -2.70 -2.15
C ARG A 106 -36.69 -2.88 -0.65
N GLY A 107 -35.99 -3.94 -0.29
CA GLY A 107 -35.41 -4.14 1.04
C GLY A 107 -34.28 -3.14 1.18
N GLY A 108 -34.49 -2.17 2.08
CA GLY A 108 -33.74 -0.92 2.16
C GLY A 108 -32.22 -1.08 2.25
N LEU A 109 -31.56 -0.09 1.66
CA LEU A 109 -30.13 0.16 1.75
C LEU A 109 -29.73 0.34 3.23
N LYS A 110 -28.48 0.06 3.60
CA LYS A 110 -27.99 0.19 4.99
C LYS A 110 -26.59 0.86 5.03
N ASN A 111 -26.35 2.08 5.51
CA ASN A 111 -26.97 3.36 5.14
C ASN A 111 -26.05 4.55 5.57
N LEU A 112 -25.50 5.30 4.61
CA LEU A 112 -25.37 6.79 4.64
C LEU A 112 -26.33 7.31 3.54
N ASP A 113 -27.51 6.69 3.58
CA ASP A 113 -28.73 6.69 2.78
C ASP A 113 -28.58 6.72 1.24
N ALA A 114 -27.45 6.15 0.83
CA ALA A 114 -27.33 5.06 -0.15
C ALA A 114 -27.33 5.37 -1.65
N VAL A 115 -27.44 6.64 -2.02
CA VAL A 115 -26.75 7.13 -3.21
C VAL A 115 -25.80 8.21 -2.72
N PHE A 116 -24.57 8.23 -3.22
CA PHE A 116 -23.62 9.27 -2.83
C PHE A 116 -24.21 10.65 -3.17
N PRO A 117 -24.42 11.54 -2.18
CA PRO A 117 -25.17 12.78 -2.38
C PRO A 117 -24.32 13.93 -2.92
N GLY A 118 -23.03 13.69 -3.17
CA GLY A 118 -22.12 14.69 -3.70
C GLY A 118 -22.50 15.15 -5.11
N ARG A 119 -21.71 16.09 -5.65
CA ARG A 119 -22.00 16.72 -6.94
C ARG A 119 -22.07 15.65 -8.05
N PRO A 120 -23.18 15.57 -8.82
CA PRO A 120 -23.24 14.69 -9.98
C PRO A 120 -22.10 15.05 -10.95
N ARG A 121 -21.32 14.04 -11.34
CA ARG A 121 -20.21 14.20 -12.30
C ARG A 121 -20.57 13.51 -13.60
N GLN A 122 -20.27 14.16 -14.71
CA GLN A 122 -20.24 13.47 -16.00
C GLN A 122 -18.89 12.76 -16.10
N PRO A 123 -18.85 11.47 -16.45
CA PRO A 123 -17.59 10.78 -16.65
C PRO A 123 -16.85 11.41 -17.82
N ARG A 124 -15.53 11.34 -17.71
CA ARG A 124 -14.57 11.77 -18.72
C ARG A 124 -13.89 10.56 -19.34
N ARG A 125 -13.54 10.70 -20.61
CA ARG A 125 -12.72 9.75 -21.36
C ARG A 125 -11.83 10.47 -22.37
N GLY A 126 -10.85 9.79 -22.92
CA GLY A 126 -10.02 10.31 -24.01
C GLY A 126 -10.84 10.67 -25.26
N ARG A 127 -10.56 11.83 -25.83
CA ARG A 127 -11.20 12.30 -27.07
C ARG A 127 -10.87 11.37 -28.23
N HIS A 128 -11.88 11.09 -29.05
CA HIS A 128 -11.73 10.24 -30.24
C HIS A 128 -11.09 8.86 -29.96
N GLY A 129 -11.23 8.34 -28.73
CA GLY A 129 -10.64 7.07 -28.33
C GLY A 129 -9.11 7.11 -28.12
N ALA A 130 -8.53 8.30 -27.95
CA ALA A 130 -7.11 8.43 -27.65
C ALA A 130 -6.75 7.86 -26.26
N ALA A 131 -5.59 7.22 -26.17
CA ALA A 131 -5.01 6.79 -24.90
C ALA A 131 -4.57 8.03 -24.10
N VAL A 132 -5.19 8.24 -22.94
CA VAL A 132 -4.93 9.37 -22.03
C VAL A 132 -4.15 8.94 -20.79
N SER A 133 -3.34 7.89 -20.92
CA SER A 133 -2.62 7.28 -19.81
C SER A 133 -1.27 7.93 -19.52
N GLN A 134 -0.77 7.78 -18.29
CA GLN A 134 0.59 8.21 -17.95
C GLN A 134 1.66 7.54 -18.82
N LEU A 135 1.48 6.28 -19.20
CA LEU A 135 2.36 5.59 -20.15
C LEU A 135 2.36 6.29 -21.52
N ALA A 136 1.19 6.61 -22.05
CA ALA A 136 1.07 7.28 -23.35
C ALA A 136 1.71 8.68 -23.33
N TYR A 137 1.53 9.48 -22.27
CA TYR A 137 2.22 10.76 -22.12
C TYR A 137 3.74 10.58 -22.04
N ALA A 138 4.22 9.64 -21.22
CA ALA A 138 5.64 9.39 -21.02
C ALA A 138 6.34 8.97 -22.31
N GLN A 139 5.71 8.08 -23.10
CA GLN A 139 6.23 7.63 -24.40
C GLN A 139 6.31 8.75 -25.44
N ARG A 140 5.49 9.80 -25.31
CA ARG A 140 5.59 11.03 -26.13
C ARG A 140 6.62 12.02 -25.61
N GLY A 141 7.31 11.70 -24.51
CA GLY A 141 8.32 12.56 -23.88
C GLY A 141 7.73 13.64 -22.97
N GLU A 142 6.43 13.60 -22.70
CA GLU A 142 5.71 14.60 -21.92
C GLU A 142 5.84 14.33 -20.41
N ILE A 143 5.93 15.40 -19.62
CA ILE A 143 5.89 15.34 -18.15
C ILE A 143 4.55 15.92 -17.71
N THR A 144 3.69 15.08 -17.14
CA THR A 144 2.39 15.50 -16.61
C THR A 144 2.54 16.13 -15.23
N THR A 145 1.50 16.84 -14.76
CA THR A 145 1.46 17.35 -13.39
C THR A 145 1.55 16.21 -12.37
N GLU A 146 0.94 15.06 -12.66
CA GLU A 146 1.04 13.85 -11.85
C GLU A 146 2.47 13.33 -11.75
N MET A 147 3.24 13.33 -12.85
CA MET A 147 4.66 12.94 -12.84
C MET A 147 5.52 13.89 -11.99
N GLU A 148 5.29 15.20 -12.08
CA GLU A 148 5.96 16.16 -11.20
C GLU A 148 5.58 15.94 -9.73
N TYR A 149 4.30 15.69 -9.45
CA TYR A 149 3.79 15.43 -8.10
C TYR A 149 4.52 14.26 -7.44
N VAL A 150 4.59 13.12 -8.12
CA VAL A 150 5.27 11.93 -7.58
C VAL A 150 6.78 12.09 -7.52
N ALA A 151 7.38 12.88 -8.43
CA ALA A 151 8.80 13.20 -8.36
C ALA A 151 9.16 13.96 -7.08
N LEU A 152 8.36 14.95 -6.70
CA LEU A 152 8.53 15.66 -5.42
C LEU A 152 8.28 14.74 -4.22
N ARG A 153 7.28 13.86 -4.31
CA ARG A 153 6.92 12.91 -3.24
C ARG A 153 8.01 11.87 -2.96
N GLU A 154 8.71 11.44 -4.02
CA GLU A 154 9.82 10.48 -3.96
C GLU A 154 11.20 11.15 -3.88
N ASN A 155 11.26 12.49 -3.89
CA ASN A 155 12.49 13.28 -3.93
C ASN A 155 13.44 12.91 -5.11
N VAL A 156 12.87 12.80 -6.31
CA VAL A 156 13.60 12.52 -7.56
C VAL A 156 13.26 13.56 -8.62
N ARG A 157 13.91 13.48 -9.79
CA ARG A 157 13.63 14.37 -10.93
C ARG A 157 12.37 13.91 -11.70
N PRO A 158 11.51 14.83 -12.18
CA PRO A 158 10.35 14.48 -13.01
C PRO A 158 10.71 13.70 -14.28
N GLU A 159 11.87 13.97 -14.89
CA GLU A 159 12.35 13.21 -16.06
C GLU A 159 12.61 11.75 -15.71
N PHE A 160 13.12 11.46 -14.50
CA PHE A 160 13.36 10.09 -14.05
C PHE A 160 12.04 9.33 -13.91
N VAL A 161 11.02 9.97 -13.31
CA VAL A 161 9.66 9.42 -13.23
C VAL A 161 9.10 9.10 -14.62
N ARG A 162 9.18 10.06 -15.55
CA ARG A 162 8.74 9.87 -16.93
C ARG A 162 9.47 8.69 -17.59
N ASP A 163 10.79 8.61 -17.45
CA ASP A 163 11.59 7.58 -18.10
C ASP A 163 11.26 6.16 -17.56
N GLU A 164 11.02 6.04 -16.26
CA GLU A 164 10.59 4.78 -15.64
C GLU A 164 9.19 4.36 -16.11
N ILE A 165 8.26 5.31 -16.23
CA ILE A 165 6.91 5.06 -16.76
C ILE A 165 6.99 4.70 -18.26
N ALA A 166 7.75 5.43 -19.07
CA ALA A 166 7.89 5.18 -20.51
C ALA A 166 8.48 3.79 -20.81
N ALA A 167 9.40 3.32 -19.97
CA ALA A 167 9.95 1.97 -20.04
C ALA A 167 8.98 0.88 -19.55
N GLY A 168 7.89 1.27 -18.89
CA GLY A 168 6.95 0.37 -18.25
C GLY A 168 7.49 -0.30 -16.99
N ARG A 169 8.51 0.29 -16.34
CA ARG A 169 9.10 -0.17 -15.06
C ARG A 169 8.46 0.48 -13.83
N ALA A 170 7.61 1.48 -14.07
CA ALA A 170 6.78 2.10 -13.07
C ALA A 170 5.39 2.40 -13.63
N VAL A 171 4.40 2.42 -12.75
CA VAL A 171 3.03 2.84 -13.05
C VAL A 171 2.60 3.94 -12.08
N LEU A 172 1.67 4.77 -12.53
CA LEU A 172 1.06 5.85 -11.78
C LEU A 172 -0.47 5.71 -11.98
N PRO A 173 -1.14 4.86 -11.17
CA PRO A 173 -2.57 4.61 -11.29
C PRO A 173 -3.36 5.87 -10.98
N ALA A 174 -4.00 6.45 -11.99
CA ALA A 174 -4.53 7.80 -11.89
C ALA A 174 -5.66 8.06 -12.87
N ASN A 175 -6.74 7.30 -12.73
CA ASN A 175 -7.90 7.39 -13.62
C ASN A 175 -8.39 8.85 -13.71
N VAL A 176 -8.75 9.29 -14.92
CA VAL A 176 -9.23 10.65 -15.19
C VAL A 176 -10.53 11.00 -14.45
N ASN A 177 -11.27 9.99 -13.98
CA ASN A 177 -12.49 10.11 -13.17
C ASN A 177 -12.24 10.01 -11.66
N HIS A 178 -10.98 9.94 -11.23
CA HIS A 178 -10.60 10.00 -9.81
C HIS A 178 -9.74 11.23 -9.49
N PRO A 179 -10.32 12.43 -9.59
CA PRO A 179 -9.57 13.65 -9.35
C PRO A 179 -9.22 13.89 -7.88
N GLU A 180 -9.82 13.15 -6.94
CA GLU A 180 -9.57 13.27 -5.50
C GLU A 180 -8.20 12.74 -5.06
N ILE A 181 -7.56 11.87 -5.85
CA ILE A 181 -6.29 11.24 -5.42
C ILE A 181 -5.15 12.24 -5.34
N GLU A 182 -4.29 12.03 -4.35
CA GLU A 182 -2.94 12.54 -4.24
C GLU A 182 -2.00 11.55 -4.97
N PRO A 183 -1.49 11.87 -6.18
CA PRO A 183 -0.78 10.91 -7.02
C PRO A 183 0.37 10.19 -6.33
N MET A 184 0.61 8.94 -6.75
CA MET A 184 1.76 8.15 -6.34
C MET A 184 2.24 7.22 -7.44
N ILE A 185 3.50 6.81 -7.34
CA ILE A 185 4.18 5.96 -8.31
C ILE A 185 4.52 4.61 -7.70
N ILE A 186 4.38 3.55 -8.49
CA ILE A 186 4.68 2.17 -8.10
C ILE A 186 5.75 1.64 -9.06
N GLY A 187 6.95 1.37 -8.55
CA GLY A 187 8.05 0.80 -9.33
C GLY A 187 9.24 0.45 -8.44
N LYS A 188 10.11 -0.47 -8.89
CA LYS A 188 11.23 -0.99 -8.08
C LYS A 188 12.26 0.07 -7.65
N ASN A 189 12.36 1.14 -8.43
CA ASN A 189 13.31 2.24 -8.23
C ASN A 189 12.78 3.37 -7.33
N PHE A 190 11.59 3.19 -6.74
CA PHE A 190 10.95 4.12 -5.81
C PHE A 190 10.81 3.45 -4.42
N LEU A 191 10.28 4.18 -3.43
CA LEU A 191 9.92 3.60 -2.14
C LEU A 191 8.89 2.47 -2.32
N VAL A 192 9.03 1.38 -1.58
CA VAL A 192 8.10 0.24 -1.65
C VAL A 192 6.71 0.64 -1.16
N LYS A 193 5.67 0.35 -1.95
CA LYS A 193 4.28 0.71 -1.63
C LYS A 193 3.55 -0.42 -0.92
N VAL A 194 2.55 -0.08 -0.12
CA VAL A 194 1.69 -1.05 0.58
C VAL A 194 0.23 -0.86 0.17
N ASN A 195 -0.43 -1.94 -0.24
CA ASN A 195 -1.87 -1.95 -0.47
C ASN A 195 -2.63 -2.52 0.74
N ALA A 196 -3.76 -1.90 1.09
CA ALA A 196 -4.73 -2.45 2.03
C ALA A 196 -6.02 -2.88 1.33
N ASN A 197 -6.45 -4.12 1.56
CA ASN A 197 -7.74 -4.62 1.09
C ASN A 197 -8.85 -4.27 2.10
N ILE A 198 -9.91 -3.65 1.61
CA ILE A 198 -11.18 -3.47 2.30
C ILE A 198 -12.29 -4.14 1.48
N GLY A 199 -13.53 -4.04 1.92
CA GLY A 199 -14.68 -4.51 1.16
C GLY A 199 -15.75 -5.10 2.04
N ASN A 200 -17.00 -4.89 1.63
CA ASN A 200 -18.15 -5.53 2.24
C ASN A 200 -18.25 -7.03 1.87
N SER A 201 -19.06 -7.77 2.62
CA SER A 201 -19.36 -9.16 2.31
C SER A 201 -20.86 -9.42 2.40
N ALA A 202 -21.31 -10.54 1.84
CA ALA A 202 -22.69 -11.00 1.99
C ALA A 202 -23.14 -11.20 3.46
N VAL A 203 -22.19 -11.27 4.40
CA VAL A 203 -22.45 -11.62 5.81
C VAL A 203 -22.40 -10.38 6.72
N THR A 204 -21.55 -9.40 6.43
CA THR A 204 -21.29 -8.23 7.30
C THR A 204 -20.77 -7.01 6.53
N SER A 205 -20.83 -5.84 7.18
CA SER A 205 -20.37 -4.50 6.77
C SER A 205 -21.41 -3.55 6.16
N SER A 206 -21.25 -2.26 6.45
CA SER A 206 -22.02 -1.14 5.91
C SER A 206 -21.11 -0.15 5.16
N ILE A 207 -21.71 0.77 4.40
CA ILE A 207 -20.98 1.81 3.66
C ILE A 207 -20.08 2.64 4.60
N GLU A 208 -20.58 2.96 5.80
CA GLU A 208 -19.87 3.73 6.82
C GLU A 208 -18.60 3.01 7.27
N GLU A 209 -18.70 1.70 7.49
CA GLU A 209 -17.58 0.87 7.93
C GLU A 209 -16.50 0.78 6.84
N GLU A 210 -16.89 0.68 5.56
CA GLU A 210 -15.91 0.63 4.47
C GLU A 210 -15.18 1.96 4.26
N VAL A 211 -15.88 3.10 4.36
CA VAL A 211 -15.23 4.42 4.35
C VAL A 211 -14.32 4.60 5.57
N ASP A 212 -14.76 4.18 6.76
CA ASP A 212 -13.94 4.24 7.98
C ASP A 212 -12.68 3.37 7.86
N LYS A 213 -12.79 2.14 7.34
CA LYS A 213 -11.64 1.26 7.08
C LYS A 213 -10.66 1.87 6.08
N MET A 214 -11.14 2.48 4.99
CA MET A 214 -10.29 3.16 4.02
C MET A 214 -9.51 4.32 4.68
N THR A 215 -10.20 5.21 5.40
CA THR A 215 -9.55 6.33 6.09
C THR A 215 -8.60 5.87 7.19
N TRP A 216 -8.91 4.75 7.84
CA TRP A 216 -8.06 4.14 8.86
C TRP A 216 -6.81 3.51 8.26
N ALA A 217 -6.93 2.78 7.15
CA ALA A 217 -5.78 2.17 6.47
C ALA A 217 -4.81 3.24 5.95
N THR A 218 -5.32 4.28 5.28
CA THR A 218 -4.50 5.38 4.75
C THR A 218 -3.85 6.20 5.86
N ARG A 219 -4.52 6.41 7.01
CA ARG A 219 -3.92 7.03 8.19
C ARG A 219 -2.64 6.32 8.64
N TRP A 220 -2.62 5.00 8.61
CA TRP A 220 -1.49 4.18 9.07
C TRP A 220 -0.44 3.91 8.00
N GLY A 221 -0.62 4.45 6.79
CA GLY A 221 0.40 4.42 5.75
C GLY A 221 0.09 3.51 4.57
N ALA A 222 -1.14 2.99 4.43
CA ALA A 222 -1.54 2.33 3.19
C ALA A 222 -1.39 3.30 2.02
N ASP A 223 -0.66 2.87 1.00
CA ASP A 223 -0.36 3.64 -0.21
C ASP A 223 -1.49 3.51 -1.24
N THR A 224 -2.06 2.32 -1.38
CA THR A 224 -3.28 2.11 -2.17
C THR A 224 -4.31 1.34 -1.35
N VAL A 225 -5.56 1.37 -1.79
CA VAL A 225 -6.63 0.56 -1.20
C VAL A 225 -7.34 -0.22 -2.29
N MET A 226 -7.66 -1.49 -2.05
CA MET A 226 -8.54 -2.26 -2.94
C MET A 226 -9.90 -2.45 -2.31
N ASP A 227 -10.95 -2.12 -3.07
CA ASP A 227 -12.32 -2.49 -2.74
C ASP A 227 -12.62 -3.89 -3.29
N LEU A 228 -12.62 -4.87 -2.39
CA LEU A 228 -12.94 -6.28 -2.68
C LEU A 228 -14.38 -6.63 -2.28
N SER A 229 -15.26 -5.63 -2.16
CA SER A 229 -16.68 -5.78 -1.83
C SER A 229 -17.39 -6.82 -2.69
N THR A 230 -18.18 -7.68 -2.04
CA THR A 230 -19.00 -8.71 -2.71
C THR A 230 -20.39 -8.82 -2.11
N GLY A 231 -21.35 -9.33 -2.89
CA GLY A 231 -22.76 -9.34 -2.53
C GLY A 231 -23.49 -8.07 -2.98
N ARG A 232 -24.20 -7.41 -2.06
CA ARG A 232 -25.07 -6.26 -2.38
C ARG A 232 -24.36 -4.93 -2.25
N ASN A 233 -24.92 -3.91 -2.90
CA ASN A 233 -24.49 -2.52 -2.80
C ASN A 233 -23.03 -2.26 -3.21
N ILE A 234 -22.47 -3.07 -4.11
CA ILE A 234 -21.06 -2.97 -4.52
C ILE A 234 -20.79 -1.62 -5.21
N HIS A 235 -21.60 -1.28 -6.22
CA HIS A 235 -21.48 -0.02 -6.93
C HIS A 235 -21.59 1.18 -5.99
N THR A 236 -22.64 1.17 -5.17
CA THR A 236 -22.90 2.24 -4.21
C THR A 236 -21.77 2.38 -3.20
N THR A 237 -21.32 1.29 -2.58
CA THR A 237 -20.23 1.32 -1.57
C THR A 237 -18.95 1.88 -2.18
N ARG A 238 -18.60 1.43 -3.39
CA ARG A 238 -17.40 1.88 -4.10
C ARG A 238 -17.46 3.37 -4.44
N GLU A 239 -18.61 3.91 -4.78
CA GLU A 239 -18.77 5.35 -5.03
C GLU A 239 -18.41 6.16 -3.77
N TRP A 240 -18.89 5.74 -2.60
CA TRP A 240 -18.53 6.38 -1.34
C TRP A 240 -17.05 6.29 -1.03
N VAL A 241 -16.42 5.13 -1.28
CA VAL A 241 -14.98 4.93 -1.08
C VAL A 241 -14.17 5.84 -2.00
N LEU A 242 -14.44 5.82 -3.32
CA LEU A 242 -13.72 6.61 -4.31
C LEU A 242 -13.78 8.11 -4.02
N ARG A 243 -14.99 8.64 -3.78
CA ARG A 243 -15.17 10.07 -3.52
C ARG A 243 -14.51 10.55 -2.21
N ASN A 244 -14.12 9.61 -1.36
CA ASN A 244 -13.45 9.87 -0.09
C ASN A 244 -11.98 9.41 -0.08
N SER A 245 -11.47 8.81 -1.16
CA SER A 245 -10.12 8.27 -1.15
C SER A 245 -9.09 9.33 -1.58
N PRO A 246 -8.06 9.62 -0.77
CA PRO A 246 -6.91 10.40 -1.22
C PRO A 246 -5.89 9.52 -1.95
N VAL A 247 -6.07 8.20 -1.97
CA VAL A 247 -5.15 7.24 -2.56
C VAL A 247 -5.79 6.48 -3.73
N PRO A 248 -5.00 5.88 -4.63
CA PRO A 248 -5.53 5.04 -5.70
C PRO A 248 -6.40 3.89 -5.18
N ILE A 249 -7.53 3.66 -5.84
CA ILE A 249 -8.47 2.57 -5.55
C ILE A 249 -8.37 1.48 -6.62
N GLY A 250 -8.11 0.25 -6.17
CA GLY A 250 -8.15 -0.94 -7.00
C GLY A 250 -9.42 -1.78 -6.83
N THR A 251 -9.75 -2.58 -7.83
CA THR A 251 -10.86 -3.55 -7.76
C THR A 251 -10.53 -4.86 -8.46
N VAL A 252 -11.38 -5.87 -8.27
CA VAL A 252 -11.45 -7.07 -9.12
C VAL A 252 -12.79 -7.04 -9.87
N PRO A 253 -12.87 -6.54 -11.12
CA PRO A 253 -14.15 -6.36 -11.82
C PRO A 253 -14.98 -7.65 -11.93
N LEU A 254 -14.29 -8.80 -11.94
CA LEU A 254 -14.93 -10.12 -12.02
C LEU A 254 -15.85 -10.40 -10.82
N TYR A 255 -15.58 -9.83 -9.64
CA TYR A 255 -16.41 -10.06 -8.46
C TYR A 255 -17.80 -9.44 -8.63
N GLN A 256 -17.88 -8.20 -9.09
CA GLN A 256 -19.17 -7.56 -9.36
C GLN A 256 -19.86 -8.19 -10.58
N ALA A 257 -19.11 -8.54 -11.63
CA ALA A 257 -19.66 -9.23 -12.79
C ALA A 257 -20.32 -10.57 -12.39
N LEU A 258 -19.73 -11.29 -11.43
CA LEU A 258 -20.28 -12.54 -10.91
C LEU A 258 -21.59 -12.32 -10.13
N GLU A 259 -21.70 -11.24 -9.35
CA GLU A 259 -22.94 -10.89 -8.65
C GLU A 259 -24.07 -10.52 -9.64
N LYS A 260 -23.73 -9.86 -10.75
CA LYS A 260 -24.70 -9.57 -11.84
C LYS A 260 -25.31 -10.83 -12.46
N VAL A 261 -24.66 -11.98 -12.31
CA VAL A 261 -25.14 -13.30 -12.78
C VAL A 261 -25.47 -14.25 -11.63
N ASP A 262 -25.91 -13.70 -10.49
CA ASP A 262 -26.38 -14.49 -9.34
C ASP A 262 -25.34 -15.51 -8.82
N GLY A 263 -24.04 -15.20 -8.91
CA GLY A 263 -22.99 -16.08 -8.40
C GLY A 263 -22.59 -17.23 -9.32
N LYS A 264 -23.18 -17.32 -10.52
CA LYS A 264 -22.98 -18.45 -11.44
C LYS A 264 -21.89 -18.14 -12.44
N ALA A 265 -20.72 -18.75 -12.22
CA ALA A 265 -19.56 -18.52 -13.07
C ALA A 265 -19.87 -18.83 -14.54
N GLU A 266 -20.62 -19.90 -14.85
CA GLU A 266 -20.98 -20.31 -16.21
C GLU A 266 -21.89 -19.32 -16.96
N GLU A 267 -22.58 -18.43 -16.26
CA GLU A 267 -23.45 -17.41 -16.87
C GLU A 267 -22.67 -16.12 -17.22
N LEU A 268 -21.39 -16.01 -16.83
CA LEU A 268 -20.54 -14.89 -17.22
C LEU A 268 -20.34 -14.84 -18.74
N THR A 269 -20.34 -13.62 -19.27
CA THR A 269 -20.04 -13.33 -20.68
C THR A 269 -19.13 -12.11 -20.77
N TRP A 270 -18.46 -11.96 -21.92
CA TRP A 270 -17.67 -10.76 -22.20
C TRP A 270 -18.49 -9.48 -22.03
N GLU A 271 -19.73 -9.44 -22.50
CA GLU A 271 -20.56 -8.23 -22.44
C GLU A 271 -20.87 -7.80 -21.00
N ILE A 272 -21.14 -8.73 -20.09
CA ILE A 272 -21.39 -8.43 -18.67
C ILE A 272 -20.11 -7.93 -18.00
N TYR A 273 -18.96 -8.54 -18.32
CA TYR A 273 -17.68 -8.12 -17.78
C TYR A 273 -17.27 -6.74 -18.31
N LYS A 274 -17.37 -6.52 -19.62
CA LYS A 274 -17.10 -5.25 -20.29
C LYS A 274 -17.96 -4.12 -19.72
N ASP A 275 -19.25 -4.35 -19.55
CA ASP A 275 -20.16 -3.41 -18.89
C ASP A 275 -19.69 -3.03 -17.48
N THR A 276 -19.24 -4.01 -16.71
CA THR A 276 -18.72 -3.81 -15.35
C THR A 276 -17.41 -3.03 -15.33
N VAL A 277 -16.51 -3.27 -16.30
CA VAL A 277 -15.27 -2.50 -16.45
C VAL A 277 -15.57 -1.04 -16.77
N ILE A 278 -16.48 -0.77 -17.72
CA ILE A 278 -16.87 0.59 -18.09
C ILE A 278 -17.49 1.31 -16.89
N GLU A 279 -18.42 0.67 -16.19
CA GLU A 279 -19.04 1.21 -14.97
C GLU A 279 -17.97 1.63 -13.94
N GLN A 280 -16.99 0.77 -13.67
CA GLN A 280 -15.94 1.05 -12.69
C GLN A 280 -14.95 2.13 -13.16
N ALA A 281 -14.63 2.16 -14.45
CA ALA A 281 -13.78 3.19 -15.04
C ALA A 281 -14.45 4.56 -15.01
N GLU A 282 -15.76 4.63 -15.21
CA GLU A 282 -16.58 5.85 -15.09
C GLU A 282 -16.64 6.36 -13.64
N GLN A 283 -16.67 5.46 -12.65
CA GLN A 283 -16.62 5.86 -11.23
C GLN A 283 -15.25 6.40 -10.81
N GLY A 284 -14.17 5.97 -11.45
CA GLY A 284 -12.79 6.39 -11.13
C GLY A 284 -11.92 5.31 -10.50
N VAL A 285 -12.19 4.02 -10.71
CA VAL A 285 -11.24 2.97 -10.29
C VAL A 285 -9.90 3.17 -11.01
N ASP A 286 -8.78 3.22 -10.27
CA ASP A 286 -7.46 3.55 -10.82
C ASP A 286 -6.73 2.35 -11.40
N TYR A 287 -6.97 1.17 -10.84
CA TYR A 287 -6.41 -0.07 -11.35
C TYR A 287 -7.35 -1.26 -11.16
N MET A 288 -7.25 -2.23 -12.07
CA MET A 288 -8.12 -3.40 -12.06
C MET A 288 -7.31 -4.68 -12.10
N THR A 289 -7.61 -5.58 -11.16
CA THR A 289 -7.08 -6.95 -11.16
C THR A 289 -7.81 -7.80 -12.18
N VAL A 290 -7.10 -8.18 -13.25
CA VAL A 290 -7.65 -8.95 -14.38
C VAL A 290 -6.93 -10.29 -14.50
N HIS A 291 -7.68 -11.37 -14.30
CA HIS A 291 -7.18 -12.75 -14.29
C HIS A 291 -7.10 -13.34 -15.72
N ALA A 292 -6.57 -12.57 -16.67
CA ALA A 292 -6.46 -12.98 -18.07
C ALA A 292 -5.36 -14.05 -18.31
N GLY A 293 -4.50 -14.30 -17.31
CA GLY A 293 -3.49 -15.38 -17.35
C GLY A 293 -4.04 -16.78 -17.06
N VAL A 294 -5.27 -16.90 -16.56
CA VAL A 294 -5.91 -18.19 -16.27
C VAL A 294 -6.49 -18.78 -17.55
N LEU A 295 -5.72 -19.66 -18.19
CA LEU A 295 -6.08 -20.26 -19.47
C LEU A 295 -6.61 -21.68 -19.27
N LEU A 296 -7.52 -22.11 -20.16
CA LEU A 296 -8.16 -23.44 -20.11
C LEU A 296 -7.12 -24.56 -19.99
N ARG A 297 -6.03 -24.45 -20.76
CA ARG A 297 -4.92 -25.42 -20.79
C ARG A 297 -4.10 -25.48 -19.49
N TYR A 298 -4.20 -24.48 -18.62
CA TYR A 298 -3.47 -24.45 -17.34
C TYR A 298 -4.28 -25.05 -16.19
N VAL A 299 -5.61 -25.11 -16.28
CA VAL A 299 -6.47 -25.67 -15.23
C VAL A 299 -6.07 -27.12 -14.84
N PRO A 300 -5.73 -28.03 -15.78
CA PRO A 300 -5.28 -29.37 -15.40
C PRO A 300 -3.96 -29.41 -14.62
N LEU A 301 -3.10 -28.40 -14.75
CA LEU A 301 -1.82 -28.33 -14.05
C LEU A 301 -2.03 -28.22 -12.53
N THR A 302 -3.14 -27.62 -12.09
CA THR A 302 -3.45 -27.45 -10.67
C THR A 302 -4.06 -28.70 -10.03
N ALA A 303 -4.36 -29.75 -10.80
CA ALA A 303 -5.06 -30.93 -10.30
C ALA A 303 -4.26 -31.72 -9.24
N ARG A 304 -2.93 -31.56 -9.21
CA ARG A 304 -2.04 -32.23 -8.25
C ARG A 304 -1.59 -31.35 -7.09
N ARG A 305 -2.04 -30.09 -7.05
CA ARG A 305 -1.70 -29.17 -5.96
C ARG A 305 -2.30 -29.62 -4.64
N LYS A 306 -1.61 -29.30 -3.55
CA LYS A 306 -2.07 -29.51 -2.18
C LYS A 306 -3.30 -28.66 -1.86
N THR A 307 -3.33 -27.43 -2.32
CA THR A 307 -4.40 -26.44 -2.05
C THR A 307 -5.18 -26.00 -3.29
N GLY A 308 -4.82 -26.52 -4.47
CA GLY A 308 -5.54 -26.22 -5.72
C GLY A 308 -5.39 -24.77 -6.16
N ILE A 309 -6.51 -24.16 -6.58
CA ILE A 309 -6.60 -22.75 -6.96
C ILE A 309 -7.17 -21.98 -5.77
N VAL A 310 -6.37 -21.09 -5.17
CA VAL A 310 -6.78 -20.27 -4.01
C VAL A 310 -7.15 -18.84 -4.37
N SER A 311 -6.87 -18.40 -5.60
CA SER A 311 -7.38 -17.12 -6.09
C SER A 311 -8.89 -17.23 -6.33
N ARG A 312 -9.67 -16.35 -5.70
CA ARG A 312 -11.11 -16.25 -5.96
C ARG A 312 -11.38 -15.89 -7.42
N GLY A 313 -10.70 -14.88 -7.97
CA GLY A 313 -10.85 -14.54 -9.39
C GLY A 313 -10.37 -15.66 -10.32
N GLY A 314 -9.25 -16.31 -9.99
CA GLY A 314 -8.74 -17.42 -10.79
C GLY A 314 -9.65 -18.65 -10.80
N SER A 315 -10.25 -19.01 -9.65
CA SER A 315 -11.21 -20.12 -9.55
C SER A 315 -12.51 -19.84 -10.31
N ILE A 316 -13.00 -18.59 -10.33
CA ILE A 316 -14.15 -18.19 -11.15
C ILE A 316 -13.85 -18.42 -12.64
N MET A 317 -12.68 -17.97 -13.11
CA MET A 317 -12.29 -18.14 -14.51
C MET A 317 -12.05 -19.61 -14.87
N ALA A 318 -11.44 -20.40 -13.98
CA ALA A 318 -11.28 -21.84 -14.18
C ALA A 318 -12.65 -22.55 -14.30
N ALA A 319 -13.62 -22.21 -13.44
CA ALA A 319 -14.97 -22.75 -13.50
C ALA A 319 -15.67 -22.40 -14.82
N TRP A 320 -15.56 -21.15 -15.28
CA TRP A 320 -16.10 -20.72 -16.57
C TRP A 320 -15.45 -21.49 -17.74
N CYS A 321 -14.12 -21.61 -17.75
CA CYS A 321 -13.40 -22.34 -18.81
C CYS A 321 -13.83 -23.82 -18.87
N LEU A 322 -14.02 -24.47 -17.71
CA LEU A 322 -14.47 -25.86 -17.63
C LEU A 322 -15.92 -26.03 -18.09
N ALA A 323 -16.82 -25.13 -17.71
CA ALA A 323 -18.23 -25.19 -18.08
C ALA A 323 -18.44 -25.04 -19.60
N HIS A 324 -17.67 -24.16 -20.24
CA HIS A 324 -17.81 -23.87 -21.67
C HIS A 324 -16.85 -24.65 -22.57
N HIS A 325 -15.79 -25.23 -21.99
CA HIS A 325 -14.66 -25.81 -22.70
C HIS A 325 -14.07 -24.86 -23.75
N LYS A 326 -13.92 -23.59 -23.36
CA LYS A 326 -13.40 -22.48 -24.18
C LYS A 326 -12.27 -21.78 -23.46
N GLU A 327 -11.41 -21.13 -24.24
CA GLU A 327 -10.36 -20.28 -23.68
C GLU A 327 -10.97 -19.06 -22.97
N SER A 328 -10.29 -18.61 -21.92
CA SER A 328 -10.71 -17.47 -21.09
C SER A 328 -11.12 -16.27 -21.93
N PHE A 329 -12.36 -15.79 -21.75
CA PHE A 329 -12.83 -14.61 -22.47
C PHE A 329 -12.04 -13.34 -22.10
N LEU A 330 -11.43 -13.30 -20.90
CA LEU A 330 -10.54 -12.21 -20.49
C LEU A 330 -9.25 -12.18 -21.32
N TYR A 331 -8.76 -13.36 -21.72
CA TYR A 331 -7.61 -13.50 -22.60
C TYR A 331 -7.99 -13.18 -24.05
N THR A 332 -9.08 -13.75 -24.56
CA THR A 332 -9.45 -13.59 -25.97
C THR A 332 -9.93 -12.18 -26.34
N HIS A 333 -10.42 -11.40 -25.37
CA HIS A 333 -10.84 -10.00 -25.56
C HIS A 333 -9.84 -8.99 -24.97
N PHE A 334 -8.60 -9.39 -24.69
CA PHE A 334 -7.64 -8.54 -23.98
C PHE A 334 -7.28 -7.24 -24.72
N GLU A 335 -7.21 -7.25 -26.06
CA GLU A 335 -6.97 -6.03 -26.85
C GLU A 335 -8.14 -5.04 -26.75
N GLU A 336 -9.39 -5.53 -26.86
CA GLU A 336 -10.59 -4.71 -26.68
C GLU A 336 -10.67 -4.14 -25.26
N LEU A 337 -10.31 -4.94 -24.25
CA LEU A 337 -10.22 -4.47 -22.87
C LEU A 337 -9.17 -3.36 -22.72
N SER A 338 -8.01 -3.51 -23.39
CA SER A 338 -6.92 -2.53 -23.35
C SER A 338 -7.35 -1.19 -23.95
N GLU A 339 -8.11 -1.19 -25.04
CA GLU A 339 -8.69 0.03 -25.62
C GLU A 339 -9.61 0.77 -24.63
N ILE A 340 -10.42 0.02 -23.88
CA ILE A 340 -11.30 0.59 -22.85
C ILE A 340 -10.46 1.23 -21.74
N LEU A 341 -9.50 0.49 -21.16
CA LEU A 341 -8.71 1.00 -20.04
C LEU A 341 -7.86 2.22 -20.42
N ALA A 342 -7.30 2.23 -21.64
CA ALA A 342 -6.53 3.35 -22.17
C ALA A 342 -7.32 4.67 -22.24
N ALA A 343 -8.63 4.58 -22.49
CA ALA A 343 -9.50 5.75 -22.59
C ALA A 343 -9.74 6.48 -21.25
N TYR A 344 -9.45 5.82 -20.12
CA TYR A 344 -9.68 6.37 -18.77
C TYR A 344 -8.41 6.47 -17.92
N ASP A 345 -7.26 5.99 -18.40
CA ASP A 345 -6.03 5.81 -17.60
C ASP A 345 -6.19 4.82 -16.44
N VAL A 346 -6.87 3.70 -16.69
CA VAL A 346 -6.94 2.59 -15.73
C VAL A 346 -5.73 1.68 -15.92
N THR A 347 -5.00 1.43 -14.83
CA THR A 347 -3.83 0.56 -14.83
C THR A 347 -4.25 -0.91 -14.73
N TYR A 348 -3.63 -1.79 -15.51
CA TYR A 348 -3.75 -3.23 -15.30
C TYR A 348 -2.99 -3.64 -14.05
N SER A 349 -3.67 -4.39 -13.18
CA SER A 349 -3.04 -5.32 -12.27
C SER A 349 -3.27 -6.73 -12.84
N LEU A 350 -2.27 -7.30 -13.52
CA LEU A 350 -2.44 -8.61 -14.15
C LEU A 350 -2.43 -9.69 -13.07
N GLY A 351 -3.61 -10.26 -12.79
CA GLY A 351 -3.87 -11.08 -11.62
C GLY A 351 -3.20 -12.44 -11.64
N ASP A 352 -2.85 -12.93 -10.46
CA ASP A 352 -2.17 -14.20 -10.22
C ASP A 352 -3.16 -15.34 -9.89
N GLY A 353 -4.05 -15.62 -10.84
CA GLY A 353 -5.14 -16.58 -10.68
C GLY A 353 -4.70 -17.99 -10.31
N LEU A 354 -3.48 -18.38 -10.63
CA LEU A 354 -2.85 -19.65 -10.30
C LEU A 354 -1.73 -19.49 -9.27
N ARG A 355 -1.74 -18.46 -8.41
CA ARG A 355 -0.79 -18.36 -7.30
C ARG A 355 -0.85 -19.57 -6.34
N PRO A 356 0.26 -19.89 -5.64
CA PRO A 356 0.29 -20.97 -4.65
C PRO A 356 -0.43 -20.56 -3.35
N GLY A 357 -1.27 -21.46 -2.83
CA GLY A 357 -1.96 -21.33 -1.54
C GLY A 357 -1.37 -22.14 -0.40
N SER A 358 -0.24 -22.81 -0.66
CA SER A 358 0.59 -23.47 0.35
C SER A 358 2.02 -23.50 -0.12
N ILE A 359 2.98 -23.62 0.81
CA ILE A 359 4.40 -23.71 0.47
C ILE A 359 4.73 -24.92 -0.41
N ALA A 360 3.87 -25.95 -0.40
CA ALA A 360 4.01 -27.15 -1.22
C ALA A 360 3.75 -26.88 -2.71
N ASP A 361 2.87 -25.92 -3.01
CA ASP A 361 2.46 -25.58 -4.38
C ASP A 361 3.35 -24.47 -4.99
N ALA A 362 4.26 -23.90 -4.20
CA ALA A 362 5.11 -22.78 -4.59
C ALA A 362 6.08 -23.15 -5.73
N ASN A 363 6.14 -22.29 -6.75
CA ASN A 363 6.99 -22.36 -7.93
C ASN A 363 6.68 -23.57 -8.83
N ASP A 364 5.43 -24.02 -8.84
CA ASP A 364 5.01 -25.12 -9.69
C ASP A 364 4.76 -24.67 -11.15
N GLU A 365 4.46 -25.66 -12.00
CA GLU A 365 4.25 -25.43 -13.43
C GLU A 365 3.06 -24.50 -13.71
N ALA A 366 1.96 -24.63 -12.95
CA ALA A 366 0.77 -23.80 -13.13
C ALA A 366 1.05 -22.32 -12.86
N GLN A 367 1.77 -22.02 -11.77
CA GLN A 367 2.15 -20.66 -11.40
C GLN A 367 3.01 -20.02 -12.50
N PHE A 368 4.09 -20.69 -12.92
CA PHE A 368 4.99 -20.09 -13.91
C PHE A 368 4.44 -20.12 -15.34
N ALA A 369 3.48 -21.01 -15.65
CA ALA A 369 2.75 -20.96 -16.91
C ALA A 369 1.88 -19.71 -17.00
N GLU A 370 1.19 -19.35 -15.92
CA GLU A 370 0.46 -18.09 -15.84
C GLU A 370 1.40 -16.89 -15.96
N LEU A 371 2.50 -16.85 -15.20
CA LEU A 371 3.47 -15.74 -15.24
C LEU A 371 3.98 -15.45 -16.67
N ARG A 372 4.28 -16.50 -17.46
CA ARG A 372 4.66 -16.35 -18.87
C ARG A 372 3.56 -15.70 -19.70
N THR A 373 2.30 -16.08 -19.50
CA THR A 373 1.16 -15.42 -20.14
C THR A 373 1.05 -13.96 -19.67
N LEU A 374 1.29 -13.64 -18.40
CA LEU A 374 1.24 -12.25 -17.93
C LEU A 374 2.31 -11.37 -18.61
N GLY A 375 3.50 -11.91 -18.89
CA GLY A 375 4.53 -11.22 -19.68
C GLY A 375 4.10 -10.91 -21.12
N GLU A 376 3.44 -11.87 -21.79
CA GLU A 376 2.80 -11.66 -23.10
C GLU A 376 1.74 -10.56 -23.04
N LEU A 377 0.84 -10.62 -22.06
CA LEU A 377 -0.25 -9.65 -21.88
C LEU A 377 0.27 -8.25 -21.55
N ASN A 378 1.34 -8.13 -20.76
CA ASN A 378 2.03 -6.86 -20.50
C ASN A 378 2.53 -6.22 -21.80
N THR A 379 3.14 -7.02 -22.69
CA THR A 379 3.58 -6.54 -24.01
C THR A 379 2.40 -6.00 -24.81
N ILE A 380 1.26 -6.72 -24.81
CA ILE A 380 0.04 -6.29 -25.51
C ILE A 380 -0.48 -4.98 -24.91
N ALA A 381 -0.65 -4.90 -23.59
CA ALA A 381 -1.14 -3.71 -22.90
C ALA A 381 -0.29 -2.46 -23.20
N LYS A 382 1.05 -2.59 -23.19
CA LYS A 382 1.98 -1.51 -23.56
C LYS A 382 1.74 -0.97 -24.97
N ARG A 383 1.40 -1.83 -25.96
CA ARG A 383 1.09 -1.38 -27.33
C ARG A 383 -0.17 -0.53 -27.42
N HIS A 384 -1.14 -0.76 -26.53
CA HIS A 384 -2.33 0.07 -26.38
C HIS A 384 -2.12 1.29 -25.48
N GLY A 385 -0.89 1.50 -24.99
CA GLY A 385 -0.57 2.57 -24.06
C GLY A 385 -1.18 2.36 -22.68
N VAL A 386 -1.45 1.13 -22.24
CA VAL A 386 -2.00 0.86 -20.90
C VAL A 386 -0.88 0.55 -19.90
N GLN A 387 -0.92 1.23 -18.76
CA GLN A 387 -0.01 0.98 -17.64
C GLN A 387 -0.24 -0.42 -17.07
N THR A 388 0.81 -1.15 -16.70
CA THR A 388 0.68 -2.53 -16.22
C THR A 388 1.59 -2.81 -15.04
N MET A 389 1.03 -3.40 -13.98
CA MET A 389 1.75 -4.11 -12.93
C MET A 389 1.32 -5.59 -12.92
N ILE A 390 2.20 -6.46 -12.42
CA ILE A 390 2.01 -7.92 -12.41
C ILE A 390 1.74 -8.35 -10.98
N GLU A 391 0.69 -9.14 -10.75
CA GLU A 391 0.48 -9.76 -9.45
C GLU A 391 1.33 -11.02 -9.27
N GLY A 392 1.73 -11.29 -8.04
CA GLY A 392 2.67 -12.34 -7.68
C GLY A 392 2.32 -13.06 -6.40
N PRO A 393 3.06 -14.15 -6.12
CA PRO A 393 2.59 -15.31 -5.37
C PRO A 393 2.10 -15.02 -3.95
N GLY A 394 1.34 -15.99 -3.41
CA GLY A 394 0.87 -16.03 -2.02
C GLY A 394 1.83 -16.77 -1.10
N HIS A 395 1.83 -18.10 -1.10
CA HIS A 395 2.60 -18.89 -0.14
C HIS A 395 3.91 -19.39 -0.77
N VAL A 396 5.06 -18.90 -0.29
CA VAL A 396 6.38 -19.23 -0.85
C VAL A 396 7.42 -19.34 0.27
N PRO A 397 8.05 -20.51 0.48
CA PRO A 397 9.11 -20.65 1.48
C PRO A 397 10.35 -19.85 1.06
N MET A 398 11.07 -19.29 2.03
CA MET A 398 12.14 -18.28 1.80
C MET A 398 13.15 -18.62 0.69
N HIS A 399 13.59 -19.89 0.60
CA HIS A 399 14.57 -20.34 -0.40
C HIS A 399 14.07 -20.28 -1.86
N LYS A 400 12.75 -20.14 -2.08
CA LYS A 400 12.10 -20.03 -3.39
C LYS A 400 11.72 -18.61 -3.79
N ILE A 401 11.79 -17.65 -2.86
CA ILE A 401 11.32 -16.27 -3.12
C ILE A 401 12.17 -15.62 -4.22
N LYS A 402 13.49 -15.84 -4.23
CA LYS A 402 14.40 -15.18 -5.20
C LYS A 402 14.10 -15.56 -6.65
N GLU A 403 13.76 -16.82 -6.89
CA GLU A 403 13.39 -17.30 -8.23
C GLU A 403 12.14 -16.60 -8.77
N ASN A 404 11.16 -16.29 -7.90
CA ASN A 404 9.94 -15.61 -8.32
C ASN A 404 10.21 -14.22 -8.88
N ILE A 405 11.02 -13.42 -8.17
CA ILE A 405 11.36 -12.07 -8.61
C ILE A 405 12.27 -12.09 -9.84
N ASP A 406 13.25 -13.01 -9.92
CA ASP A 406 14.12 -13.12 -11.09
C ASP A 406 13.33 -13.45 -12.35
N LEU A 407 12.45 -14.45 -12.28
CA LEU A 407 11.62 -14.83 -13.42
C LEU A 407 10.62 -13.73 -13.78
N GLN A 408 10.03 -13.05 -12.81
CA GLN A 408 9.11 -11.95 -13.12
C GLN A 408 9.82 -10.80 -13.82
N GLN A 409 11.00 -10.40 -13.36
CA GLN A 409 11.76 -9.31 -14.00
C GLN A 409 12.17 -9.67 -15.43
N GLU A 410 12.61 -10.92 -15.66
CA GLU A 410 12.99 -11.42 -16.98
C GLU A 410 11.79 -11.53 -17.94
N ILE A 411 10.72 -12.19 -17.49
CA ILE A 411 9.57 -12.55 -18.34
C ILE A 411 8.65 -11.35 -18.58
N CYS A 412 8.46 -10.49 -17.57
CA CYS A 412 7.51 -9.38 -17.63
C CYS A 412 8.17 -8.04 -17.92
N GLU A 413 9.38 -8.04 -18.49
CA GLU A 413 10.10 -6.83 -18.91
C GLU A 413 10.24 -5.79 -17.79
N GLU A 414 10.58 -6.26 -16.59
CA GLU A 414 10.72 -5.44 -15.39
C GLU A 414 9.48 -4.60 -14.99
N ALA A 415 8.29 -4.98 -15.46
CA ALA A 415 7.04 -4.35 -15.01
C ALA A 415 6.93 -4.41 -13.47
N PRO A 416 6.31 -3.40 -12.82
CA PRO A 416 6.15 -3.40 -11.37
C PRO A 416 5.52 -4.69 -10.87
N PHE A 417 6.13 -5.30 -9.86
CA PHE A 417 5.61 -6.51 -9.24
C PHE A 417 4.79 -6.16 -7.99
N TYR A 418 3.64 -6.80 -7.83
CA TYR A 418 2.68 -6.60 -6.74
C TYR A 418 2.38 -7.94 -6.06
N THR A 419 2.82 -8.16 -4.82
CA THR A 419 2.76 -9.51 -4.21
C THR A 419 1.93 -9.56 -2.92
N LEU A 420 1.21 -10.67 -2.72
CA LEU A 420 0.48 -10.96 -1.48
C LEU A 420 1.38 -11.67 -0.47
N GLY A 421 2.11 -10.90 0.34
CA GLY A 421 3.22 -11.42 1.15
C GLY A 421 4.52 -11.51 0.34
N PRO A 422 5.13 -12.70 0.16
CA PRO A 422 4.53 -14.02 0.36
C PRO A 422 4.60 -14.59 1.79
N LEU A 423 3.65 -15.46 2.15
CA LEU A 423 3.68 -16.25 3.39
C LEU A 423 4.82 -17.27 3.34
N THR A 424 5.75 -17.18 4.29
CA THR A 424 6.95 -18.05 4.32
C THR A 424 6.71 -19.43 4.93
N THR A 425 5.58 -19.61 5.63
CA THR A 425 5.17 -20.86 6.27
C THR A 425 3.65 -20.88 6.47
N ASP A 426 3.06 -22.07 6.47
CA ASP A 426 1.59 -22.28 6.56
C ASP A 426 1.12 -22.64 7.98
N ILE A 427 2.04 -22.69 8.96
CA ILE A 427 1.77 -23.31 10.27
C ILE A 427 1.25 -22.34 11.34
N ALA A 428 1.11 -21.06 11.03
CA ALA A 428 0.82 -20.01 12.03
C ALA A 428 -0.38 -19.11 11.68
N PRO A 429 -1.58 -19.68 11.43
CA PRO A 429 -2.78 -18.87 11.31
C PRO A 429 -2.98 -18.02 12.58
N ALA A 430 -3.62 -16.85 12.44
CA ALA A 430 -3.63 -15.72 13.39
C ALA A 430 -2.36 -14.84 13.36
N TYR A 431 -1.26 -15.34 12.80
CA TYR A 431 0.01 -14.62 12.71
C TYR A 431 0.51 -14.50 11.25
N ASP A 432 -0.41 -14.61 10.29
CA ASP A 432 -0.06 -14.57 8.87
C ASP A 432 0.51 -13.22 8.43
N HIS A 433 0.12 -12.13 9.08
CA HIS A 433 0.79 -10.83 8.93
C HIS A 433 2.30 -10.90 9.20
N ILE A 434 2.74 -11.72 10.17
CA ILE A 434 4.17 -11.93 10.48
C ILE A 434 4.81 -12.89 9.49
N THR A 435 4.18 -14.04 9.23
CA THR A 435 4.75 -15.05 8.30
C THR A 435 4.93 -14.49 6.90
N SER A 436 3.99 -13.64 6.47
CA SER A 436 4.04 -12.90 5.21
C SER A 436 4.94 -11.68 5.28
N GLY A 437 5.00 -10.94 6.40
CA GLY A 437 5.90 -9.79 6.56
C GLY A 437 7.37 -10.14 6.32
N ILE A 438 7.80 -11.35 6.72
CA ILE A 438 9.14 -11.88 6.43
C ILE A 438 9.36 -12.00 4.91
N GLY A 439 8.44 -12.67 4.21
CA GLY A 439 8.57 -12.87 2.76
C GLY A 439 8.42 -11.57 1.98
N ALA A 440 7.54 -10.68 2.43
CA ALA A 440 7.28 -9.36 1.86
C ALA A 440 8.55 -8.48 1.89
N ALA A 441 9.25 -8.43 3.03
CA ALA A 441 10.51 -7.70 3.14
C ALA A 441 11.59 -8.28 2.20
N MET A 442 11.69 -9.62 2.12
CA MET A 442 12.67 -10.28 1.25
C MET A 442 12.39 -10.03 -0.24
N ILE A 443 11.15 -10.17 -0.67
CA ILE A 443 10.81 -10.04 -2.09
C ILE A 443 10.85 -8.58 -2.56
N ALA A 444 10.45 -7.64 -1.70
CA ALA A 444 10.58 -6.21 -1.96
C ALA A 444 12.04 -5.75 -2.01
N TRP A 445 12.90 -6.28 -1.12
CA TRP A 445 14.34 -6.02 -1.20
C TRP A 445 14.91 -6.37 -2.57
N TRP A 446 14.45 -7.48 -3.16
CA TRP A 446 14.90 -7.91 -4.48
C TRP A 446 14.21 -7.25 -5.67
N GLY A 447 13.18 -6.42 -5.46
CA GLY A 447 12.60 -5.59 -6.51
C GLY A 447 11.07 -5.56 -6.62
N THR A 448 10.32 -6.19 -5.71
CA THR A 448 8.86 -5.98 -5.67
C THR A 448 8.53 -4.51 -5.38
N ALA A 449 7.61 -3.94 -6.16
CA ALA A 449 7.26 -2.52 -6.12
C ALA A 449 6.14 -2.22 -5.13
N MET A 450 5.17 -3.12 -5.00
CA MET A 450 4.03 -2.97 -4.09
C MET A 450 3.74 -4.28 -3.35
N LEU A 451 3.36 -4.18 -2.08
CA LEU A 451 3.05 -5.30 -1.22
C LEU A 451 1.59 -5.26 -0.82
N CYS A 452 0.81 -6.27 -1.16
CA CYS A 452 -0.53 -6.46 -0.65
C CYS A 452 -0.41 -6.96 0.78
N TYR A 453 -0.99 -6.22 1.73
CA TYR A 453 -0.92 -6.61 3.11
C TYR A 453 -1.64 -7.94 3.38
N VAL A 454 -1.30 -8.56 4.50
CA VAL A 454 -1.97 -9.73 5.02
C VAL A 454 -2.30 -9.41 6.46
N THR A 455 -3.56 -9.61 6.84
CA THR A 455 -4.03 -9.29 8.19
C THR A 455 -3.78 -10.48 9.13
N PRO A 456 -3.83 -10.29 10.46
CA PRO A 456 -3.84 -11.41 11.40
C PRO A 456 -4.93 -12.45 11.09
N LYS A 457 -6.09 -12.02 10.57
CA LYS A 457 -7.25 -12.88 10.32
C LYS A 457 -7.32 -13.48 8.91
N GLU A 458 -6.30 -13.34 8.07
CA GLU A 458 -6.32 -13.77 6.65
C GLU A 458 -7.02 -15.12 6.40
N HIS A 459 -6.57 -16.19 7.08
CA HIS A 459 -7.13 -17.54 6.93
C HIS A 459 -8.23 -17.88 7.95
N LEU A 460 -8.75 -16.89 8.67
CA LEU A 460 -9.65 -17.09 9.82
C LEU A 460 -10.96 -16.31 9.70
N GLY A 461 -10.98 -15.13 9.08
CA GLY A 461 -12.19 -14.32 8.95
C GLY A 461 -11.93 -12.91 8.44
N LEU A 462 -12.99 -12.09 8.44
CA LEU A 462 -12.89 -10.71 8.01
C LEU A 462 -12.13 -9.87 9.06
N PRO A 463 -11.19 -9.01 8.63
CA PRO A 463 -10.46 -8.15 9.55
C PRO A 463 -11.35 -7.06 10.11
N ASP A 464 -11.19 -6.78 11.41
CA ASP A 464 -11.73 -5.58 12.04
C ASP A 464 -10.75 -4.40 11.93
N ARG A 465 -11.09 -3.27 12.54
CA ARG A 465 -10.29 -2.05 12.48
C ARG A 465 -8.88 -2.22 13.05
N ASP A 466 -8.69 -3.00 14.10
CA ASP A 466 -7.39 -3.21 14.73
C ASP A 466 -6.54 -4.20 13.92
N ASP A 467 -7.17 -5.20 13.30
CA ASP A 467 -6.51 -6.09 12.34
C ASP A 467 -5.97 -5.32 11.13
N VAL A 468 -6.76 -4.36 10.60
CA VAL A 468 -6.34 -3.49 9.49
C VAL A 468 -5.12 -2.67 9.89
N LYS A 469 -5.14 -2.01 11.06
CA LYS A 469 -3.97 -1.28 11.58
C LYS A 469 -2.76 -2.19 11.69
N THR A 470 -2.92 -3.37 12.29
CA THR A 470 -1.83 -4.34 12.49
C THR A 470 -1.21 -4.78 11.17
N GLY A 471 -2.04 -5.11 10.18
CA GLY A 471 -1.59 -5.46 8.83
C GLY A 471 -0.81 -4.32 8.16
N VAL A 472 -1.37 -3.10 8.17
CA VAL A 472 -0.71 -1.93 7.54
C VAL A 472 0.63 -1.63 8.19
N ILE A 473 0.69 -1.57 9.52
CA ILE A 473 1.93 -1.31 10.26
C ILE A 473 2.98 -2.38 9.96
N THR A 474 2.59 -3.65 9.94
CA THR A 474 3.51 -4.76 9.66
C THR A 474 4.08 -4.65 8.25
N TYR A 475 3.27 -4.28 7.27
CA TYR A 475 3.71 -4.13 5.89
C TYR A 475 4.49 -2.85 5.63
N LYS A 476 4.24 -1.76 6.37
CA LYS A 476 5.10 -0.58 6.32
C LYS A 476 6.47 -0.84 6.94
N ILE A 477 6.56 -1.69 7.97
CA ILE A 477 7.85 -2.20 8.47
C ILE A 477 8.55 -3.01 7.38
N ALA A 478 7.85 -3.95 6.73
CA ALA A 478 8.44 -4.79 5.66
C ALA A 478 8.91 -3.96 4.46
N ALA A 479 8.11 -2.99 4.01
CA ALA A 479 8.44 -2.06 2.94
C ALA A 479 9.67 -1.21 3.28
N HIS A 480 9.70 -0.60 4.48
CA HIS A 480 10.84 0.21 4.92
C HIS A 480 12.11 -0.63 5.10
N ALA A 481 12.01 -1.83 5.66
CA ALA A 481 13.13 -2.77 5.78
C ALA A 481 13.71 -3.14 4.39
N ALA A 482 12.85 -3.32 3.39
CA ALA A 482 13.27 -3.52 2.02
C ALA A 482 13.96 -2.29 1.43
N ASP A 483 13.44 -1.08 1.68
CA ASP A 483 14.06 0.17 1.23
C ASP A 483 15.44 0.40 1.87
N LEU A 484 15.63 0.06 3.15
CA LEU A 484 16.95 0.03 3.79
C LEU A 484 17.89 -0.97 3.11
N ALA A 485 17.42 -2.19 2.85
CA ALA A 485 18.21 -3.23 2.22
C ALA A 485 18.56 -2.93 0.75
N LYS A 486 17.71 -2.17 0.05
CA LYS A 486 17.97 -1.59 -1.28
C LYS A 486 18.98 -0.44 -1.24
N GLY A 487 19.22 0.15 -0.07
CA GLY A 487 19.99 1.40 0.06
C GLY A 487 19.25 2.60 -0.52
N HIS A 488 17.92 2.64 -0.42
CA HIS A 488 17.12 3.74 -0.96
C HIS A 488 17.51 5.06 -0.29
N PRO A 489 17.78 6.14 -1.06
CA PRO A 489 18.11 7.44 -0.51
C PRO A 489 17.05 7.93 0.50
N GLY A 490 17.49 8.37 1.68
CA GLY A 490 16.62 8.90 2.74
C GLY A 490 15.98 7.84 3.66
N ALA A 491 16.06 6.54 3.34
CA ALA A 491 15.48 5.51 4.22
C ALA A 491 16.21 5.43 5.57
N GLN A 492 17.55 5.40 5.55
CA GLN A 492 18.40 5.32 6.76
C GLN A 492 18.24 6.56 7.66
N ASP A 493 17.95 7.73 7.10
CA ASP A 493 17.82 8.98 7.86
C ASP A 493 16.71 8.90 8.93
N TRP A 494 15.64 8.14 8.67
CA TRP A 494 14.58 7.92 9.65
C TRP A 494 15.04 7.01 10.79
N ASP A 495 15.71 5.90 10.49
CA ASP A 495 16.29 5.00 11.49
C ASP A 495 17.32 5.71 12.38
N ASP A 496 18.18 6.52 11.78
CA ASP A 496 19.23 7.26 12.48
C ASP A 496 18.60 8.32 13.38
N ALA A 497 17.65 9.11 12.88
CA ALA A 497 16.97 10.13 13.69
C ALA A 497 16.26 9.53 14.92
N LEU A 498 15.62 8.36 14.74
CA LEU A 498 14.95 7.65 15.82
C LEU A 498 15.98 7.03 16.78
N SER A 499 17.07 6.46 16.26
CA SER A 499 18.17 5.88 17.07
C SER A 499 18.89 6.93 17.90
N ASP A 500 19.11 8.12 17.34
CA ASP A 500 19.62 9.29 18.06
C ASP A 500 18.66 9.68 19.19
N ALA A 501 17.35 9.76 18.93
CA ALA A 501 16.36 10.04 19.97
C ALA A 501 16.36 8.99 21.10
N ARG A 502 16.49 7.70 20.75
CA ARG A 502 16.64 6.61 21.74
C ARG A 502 17.89 6.80 22.59
N PHE A 503 19.04 7.01 21.94
CA PHE A 503 20.33 7.09 22.64
C PHE A 503 20.44 8.34 23.51
N GLU A 504 19.81 9.45 23.10
CA GLU A 504 19.75 10.71 23.82
C GLU A 504 18.62 10.77 24.86
N PHE A 505 17.81 9.71 24.96
CA PHE A 505 16.65 9.63 25.86
C PHE A 505 15.60 10.72 25.61
N ARG A 506 15.47 11.19 24.36
CA ARG A 506 14.41 12.08 23.90
C ARG A 506 13.15 11.27 23.63
N TRP A 507 12.48 10.83 24.70
CA TRP A 507 11.34 9.90 24.61
C TRP A 507 10.20 10.41 23.72
N GLU A 508 9.86 11.70 23.84
CA GLU A 508 8.84 12.32 22.98
C GLU A 508 9.21 12.22 21.50
N ASP A 509 10.45 12.51 21.16
CA ASP A 509 10.94 12.42 19.78
C ASP A 509 10.94 10.97 19.29
N GLN A 510 11.35 10.03 20.14
CA GLN A 510 11.28 8.60 19.83
C GLN A 510 9.84 8.14 19.54
N PHE A 511 8.85 8.59 20.31
CA PHE A 511 7.45 8.27 20.06
C PHE A 511 6.95 8.91 18.76
N ASN A 512 7.24 10.18 18.55
CA ASN A 512 6.76 10.93 17.38
C ASN A 512 7.40 10.47 16.07
N LEU A 513 8.62 9.93 16.12
CA LEU A 513 9.30 9.28 15.00
C LEU A 513 8.84 7.84 14.78
N ALA A 514 8.12 7.20 15.71
CA ALA A 514 7.67 5.84 15.52
C ALA A 514 6.65 5.74 14.38
N LEU A 515 6.60 4.58 13.73
CA LEU A 515 5.57 4.28 12.73
C LEU A 515 4.16 4.28 13.36
N ASP A 516 4.06 3.81 14.61
CA ASP A 516 2.86 3.86 15.45
C ASP A 516 3.14 4.57 16.78
N PRO A 517 3.07 5.93 16.81
CA PRO A 517 3.34 6.73 18.00
C PRO A 517 2.43 6.38 19.18
N ASP A 518 1.17 6.06 18.91
CA ASP A 518 0.16 5.77 19.92
C ASP A 518 0.54 4.52 20.73
N THR A 519 0.90 3.44 20.04
CA THR A 519 1.32 2.18 20.67
C THR A 519 2.66 2.32 21.37
N ALA A 520 3.64 3.01 20.75
CA ALA A 520 4.96 3.21 21.34
C ALA A 520 4.89 3.94 22.69
N ARG A 521 4.07 5.00 22.77
CA ARG A 521 3.82 5.75 24.00
C ARG A 521 3.07 4.91 25.02
N SER A 522 2.00 4.21 24.60
CA SER A 522 1.23 3.34 25.48
C SER A 522 2.10 2.29 26.17
N PHE A 523 3.00 1.62 25.44
CA PHE A 523 3.86 0.57 26.00
C PHE A 523 4.87 1.11 27.01
N HIS A 524 5.40 2.31 26.79
CA HIS A 524 6.23 2.98 27.78
C HIS A 524 5.43 3.31 29.06
N ASP A 525 4.27 3.94 28.88
CA ASP A 525 3.47 4.50 29.98
C ASP A 525 2.79 3.44 30.85
N GLN A 526 2.63 2.21 30.35
CA GLN A 526 2.20 1.07 31.18
C GLN A 526 3.09 0.83 32.41
N THR A 527 4.36 1.25 32.36
CA THR A 527 5.31 1.09 33.47
C THR A 527 5.83 2.42 34.01
N LEU A 528 6.00 3.43 33.17
CA LEU A 528 6.55 4.74 33.52
C LEU A 528 5.62 5.90 33.09
N PRO A 529 4.39 5.98 33.64
CA PRO A 529 3.37 6.93 33.17
C PRO A 529 3.67 8.39 33.53
N ALA A 530 4.49 8.65 34.55
CA ALA A 530 4.74 10.01 35.02
C ALA A 530 5.49 10.86 33.97
N GLU A 531 5.11 12.12 33.79
CA GLU A 531 5.75 13.06 32.85
C GLU A 531 7.28 13.16 33.01
N PRO A 532 7.85 13.22 34.23
CA PRO A 532 9.31 13.21 34.40
C PRO A 532 10.01 11.99 33.79
N ALA A 533 9.32 10.86 33.60
CA ALA A 533 9.91 9.68 32.99
C ALA A 533 10.25 9.88 31.50
N LYS A 534 9.65 10.86 30.82
CA LYS A 534 9.90 11.18 29.40
C LYS A 534 11.21 11.96 29.21
N THR A 535 11.88 12.28 30.31
CA THR A 535 13.23 12.86 30.35
C THR A 535 14.21 11.93 31.06
N ALA A 536 13.79 10.71 31.44
CA ALA A 536 14.63 9.79 32.19
C ALA A 536 15.68 9.14 31.29
N HIS A 537 16.93 9.13 31.76
CA HIS A 537 18.05 8.44 31.12
C HIS A 537 18.04 6.91 31.35
N PHE A 538 16.86 6.30 31.31
CA PHE A 538 16.66 4.85 31.43
C PHE A 538 15.22 4.47 31.04
N CYS A 539 15.03 3.20 30.67
CA CYS A 539 13.70 2.59 30.54
C CYS A 539 13.41 1.65 31.72
N SER A 540 12.18 1.17 31.84
CA SER A 540 11.76 0.23 32.88
C SER A 540 12.49 -1.12 32.82
N MET A 541 13.03 -1.53 31.66
CA MET A 541 13.74 -2.80 31.52
C MET A 541 15.09 -2.82 32.26
N CYS A 542 15.88 -1.74 32.18
CA CYS A 542 17.21 -1.68 32.80
C CYS A 542 17.23 -0.89 34.12
N GLY A 543 16.26 0.00 34.32
CA GLY A 543 16.24 0.92 35.44
C GLY A 543 17.42 1.91 35.45
N PRO A 544 17.48 2.80 36.44
CA PRO A 544 18.41 3.95 36.46
C PRO A 544 19.89 3.59 36.61
N LYS A 545 20.19 2.37 37.10
CA LYS A 545 21.56 1.93 37.43
C LYS A 545 22.25 1.16 36.30
N PHE A 546 21.48 0.42 35.48
CA PHE A 546 22.04 -0.54 34.53
C PHE A 546 21.70 -0.23 33.07
N CYS A 547 21.18 0.97 32.79
CA CYS A 547 20.92 1.37 31.41
C CYS A 547 22.24 1.49 30.64
N SER A 548 22.41 0.63 29.63
CA SER A 548 23.63 0.55 28.81
C SER A 548 23.91 1.83 28.02
N MET A 549 22.87 2.48 27.48
CA MET A 549 22.99 3.73 26.75
C MET A 549 23.47 4.86 27.66
N LYS A 550 22.96 4.94 28.89
CA LYS A 550 23.40 5.91 29.89
C LYS A 550 24.86 5.71 30.27
N ILE A 551 25.25 4.46 30.57
CA ILE A 551 26.65 4.11 30.87
C ILE A 551 27.56 4.51 29.69
N SER A 552 27.12 4.27 28.45
CA SER A 552 27.88 4.64 27.25
C SER A 552 28.01 6.17 27.10
N GLN A 553 26.96 6.94 27.42
CA GLN A 553 27.04 8.40 27.46
C GLN A 553 28.02 8.89 28.54
N ASP A 554 27.98 8.29 29.74
CA ASP A 554 28.88 8.62 30.84
C ASP A 554 30.35 8.34 30.42
N ILE A 555 30.63 7.20 29.79
CA ILE A 555 31.96 6.87 29.23
C ILE A 555 32.38 7.90 28.17
N ARG A 556 31.51 8.27 27.23
CA ARG A 556 31.83 9.29 26.21
C ARG A 556 32.11 10.66 26.83
N ARG A 557 31.38 11.04 27.88
CA ARG A 557 31.59 12.31 28.59
C ARG A 557 32.90 12.31 29.36
N GLU A 558 33.27 11.19 29.98
CA GLU A 558 34.47 11.06 30.81
C GLU A 558 35.74 10.81 30.00
N HIS A 559 35.62 10.15 28.83
CA HIS A 559 36.77 9.65 28.06
C HIS A 559 36.76 9.98 26.56
N GLY A 560 35.72 10.64 26.02
CA GLY A 560 35.51 10.82 24.57
C GLY A 560 35.98 12.15 23.96
N GLY A 561 36.74 12.98 24.67
CA GLY A 561 37.44 14.11 24.06
C GLY A 561 38.65 13.66 23.24
N ASP A 562 39.29 14.58 22.49
CA ASP A 562 40.61 14.42 21.82
C ASP A 562 41.76 14.20 22.84
N LEU A 563 41.58 13.28 23.78
CA LEU A 563 42.70 12.62 24.40
C LEU A 563 43.24 11.69 23.31
N ALA A 564 44.50 11.89 22.93
CA ALA A 564 45.30 10.84 22.33
C ALA A 564 45.38 9.68 23.34
N ILE A 565 44.32 8.87 23.40
CA ILE A 565 44.29 7.64 24.17
C ILE A 565 45.14 6.69 23.37
N ASP A 566 46.38 6.52 23.81
CA ASP A 566 47.21 5.39 23.40
C ASP A 566 46.46 4.11 23.85
N PRO A 567 45.84 3.36 22.93
CA PRO A 567 45.03 2.20 23.28
C PRO A 567 45.88 1.12 23.96
N GLU A 568 47.19 1.07 23.67
CA GLU A 568 48.11 0.14 24.34
C GLU A 568 48.34 0.53 25.80
N ALA A 569 48.47 1.83 26.11
CA ALA A 569 48.61 2.30 27.47
C ALA A 569 47.36 2.03 28.32
N GLY A 570 46.16 2.30 27.77
CA GLY A 570 44.89 2.02 28.45
C GLY A 570 44.65 0.51 28.67
N MET A 571 44.98 -0.32 27.68
CA MET A 571 44.90 -1.78 27.81
C MET A 571 45.95 -2.34 28.78
N ALA A 572 47.13 -1.73 28.85
CA ALA A 572 48.17 -2.10 29.82
C ALA A 572 47.76 -1.75 31.26
N GLU A 573 47.07 -0.63 31.45
CA GLU A 573 46.51 -0.23 32.75
C GLU A 573 45.37 -1.17 33.17
N LYS A 574 44.45 -1.49 32.27
CA LYS A 574 43.37 -2.47 32.55
C LYS A 574 43.91 -3.88 32.80
N SER A 575 44.98 -4.27 32.12
CA SER A 575 45.68 -5.54 32.39
C SER A 575 46.32 -5.56 33.78
N LYS A 576 46.88 -4.42 34.24
CA LYS A 576 47.41 -4.28 35.60
C LYS A 576 46.30 -4.30 36.65
N GLU A 577 45.19 -3.61 36.42
CA GLU A 577 44.01 -3.67 37.31
C GLU A 577 43.46 -5.10 37.41
N PHE A 578 43.33 -5.81 36.28
CA PHE A 578 42.86 -7.20 36.26
C PHE A 578 43.79 -8.13 37.04
N ALA A 579 45.11 -7.97 36.87
CA ALA A 579 46.11 -8.72 37.62
C ALA A 579 46.08 -8.39 39.13
N ALA A 580 45.95 -7.10 39.48
CA ALA A 580 45.85 -6.64 40.86
C ALA A 580 44.57 -7.14 41.55
N ALA A 581 43.49 -7.29 40.80
CA ALA A 581 42.24 -7.86 41.26
C ALA A 581 42.23 -9.42 41.25
N GLY A 582 43.41 -10.03 41.11
CA GLY A 582 43.62 -11.47 41.25
C GLY A 582 43.29 -12.28 39.98
N ASN A 583 43.30 -11.66 38.81
CA ASN A 583 42.91 -12.26 37.52
C ASN A 583 41.48 -12.83 37.53
N ARG A 584 40.56 -12.17 38.26
CA ARG A 584 39.17 -12.61 38.39
C ARG A 584 38.27 -11.74 37.52
N VAL A 585 37.47 -12.39 36.68
CA VAL A 585 36.48 -11.71 35.83
C VAL A 585 35.31 -11.19 36.66
N TYR A 586 35.00 -11.83 37.79
CA TYR A 586 33.95 -11.42 38.70
C TYR A 586 34.57 -11.00 40.04
N LEU A 587 34.48 -9.71 40.33
CA LEU A 587 34.91 -9.15 41.61
C LEU A 587 33.75 -9.21 42.63
N PRO A 588 34.01 -9.57 43.90
CA PRO A 588 32.98 -9.61 44.93
C PRO A 588 32.40 -8.21 45.15
N ILE A 589 31.07 -8.13 45.33
CA ILE A 589 30.31 -6.87 45.38
C ILE A 589 30.46 -6.16 46.75
N ALA A 590 31.05 -6.83 47.74
CA ALA A 590 31.58 -6.26 48.99
C ALA A 590 32.44 -7.33 49.70
N ASP A 591 33.32 -6.91 50.63
CA ASP A 591 33.94 -7.79 51.63
C ASP A 591 32.94 -8.23 52.70
#